data_AF-A0A183C5L3-F1
#
_entry.id   AF-A0A183C5L3-F1
#
_cell.length_a   1.000
_cell.length_b   1.000
_cell.length_c   1.000
_cell.angle_alpha   90.00
_cell.angle_beta   90.00
_cell.angle_gamma   90.00
#
_symmetry.space_group_name_H-M   'P 1'
#
loop_
_entity.id
_entity.type
_entity.pdbx_description
1 polymer ?
#
loop_
_entity_poly.entity_id
_entity_poly.type
_entity_poly.pdbx_seq_one_letter_code
_entity_poly.pdbx_strand_id
1 'polypeptide(L)'
;MNKKFDGFTYKTSPLPLPSAGAIIQPMNAFFEQFFATEESLEFSEWERALPTKAERQQMRKLIHFLFRLNDFSTISSDPLFLQRFVPILAKSVQLSFIGDLFCVIHEHFPSVQFRRFARFWGYTVLTAPAHSLRPHLHHSAPHFESDGNVCNQSASLFERTSSRSLVIAGASRFAVCGNVSSSCQPHFMVADGAHNDQTMFHTMCTALFEVDKGEGTFVQWHGMAQTSCEGASAFVSAGASRGHPIYAKPGAALNRLVNTVNGILGENAVTTPDTEPKCRLVASKNIFGRMINGVPIGRECNTAAQTKDVKGKFIHVEQKSELYNDWETWTTALKKVFPIREN
;
A
#
# COMPACT_ATOMS: atom_id res chain seq x y z
N MET A 1 40.30 -3.87 3.67
CA MET A 1 40.25 -5.32 3.43
C MET A 1 38.92 -5.65 2.80
N ASN A 2 38.98 -6.34 1.65
CA ASN A 2 37.92 -6.49 0.66
C ASN A 2 36.70 -7.28 1.16
N LYS A 3 35.49 -6.75 0.97
CA LYS A 3 34.27 -7.56 0.91
C LYS A 3 33.90 -7.76 -0.56
N LYS A 4 34.14 -8.97 -1.05
CA LYS A 4 33.56 -9.47 -2.31
C LYS A 4 32.25 -10.16 -1.98
N PHE A 5 31.16 -9.69 -2.56
CA PHE A 5 29.95 -10.47 -2.79
C PHE A 5 29.94 -10.80 -4.28
N ASP A 6 30.47 -11.97 -4.63
CA ASP A 6 30.43 -12.47 -6.01
C ASP A 6 29.19 -13.38 -6.17
N GLY A 7 28.34 -13.04 -7.15
CA GLY A 7 27.76 -14.03 -8.06
C GLY A 7 26.30 -14.44 -7.87
N PHE A 8 25.34 -13.61 -8.32
CA PHE A 8 24.10 -14.08 -8.97
C PHE A 8 23.67 -13.06 -10.04
N THR A 9 23.81 -13.41 -11.31
CA THR A 9 23.36 -12.63 -12.46
C THR A 9 21.91 -13.00 -12.78
N TYR A 10 20.95 -12.12 -12.43
CA TYR A 10 19.63 -12.11 -13.06
C TYR A 10 19.65 -11.13 -14.25
N LYS A 11 19.10 -11.56 -15.39
CA LYS A 11 18.74 -10.68 -16.50
C LYS A 11 17.49 -9.89 -16.09
N THR A 12 17.69 -8.75 -15.43
CA THR A 12 16.68 -7.70 -15.34
C THR A 12 17.06 -6.63 -16.37
N SER A 13 16.10 -6.19 -17.18
CA SER A 13 16.20 -4.92 -17.89
C SER A 13 16.71 -3.85 -16.92
N PRO A 14 17.62 -2.95 -17.33
CA PRO A 14 18.22 -1.99 -16.41
C PRO A 14 17.11 -1.06 -15.89
N LEU A 15 16.66 -1.32 -14.66
CA LEU A 15 15.93 -0.35 -13.87
C LEU A 15 16.82 0.89 -13.76
N PRO A 16 16.29 2.11 -13.97
CA PRO A 16 17.08 3.32 -13.82
C PRO A 16 17.76 3.31 -12.45
N LEU A 17 19.08 3.55 -12.44
CA LEU A 17 19.88 3.62 -11.22
C LEU A 17 19.19 4.56 -10.22
N PRO A 18 19.02 4.15 -8.94
CA PRO A 18 18.43 5.02 -7.95
C PRO A 18 19.25 6.30 -7.84
N SER A 19 18.58 7.45 -7.86
CA SER A 19 19.17 8.72 -7.46
C SER A 19 19.81 8.54 -6.08
N ALA A 20 21.06 8.98 -5.91
CA ALA A 20 21.75 8.93 -4.63
C ALA A 20 20.83 9.42 -3.50
N GLY A 21 20.40 8.52 -2.60
CA GLY A 21 19.50 8.84 -1.49
C GLY A 21 18.15 8.11 -1.45
N ALA A 22 17.79 7.27 -2.42
CA ALA A 22 16.60 6.41 -2.31
C ALA A 22 16.88 5.19 -1.42
N ILE A 23 16.04 4.94 -0.42
CA ILE A 23 16.21 3.87 0.57
C ILE A 23 15.03 2.90 0.57
N ILE A 24 13.80 3.40 0.49
CA ILE A 24 12.60 2.57 0.69
C ILE A 24 12.27 1.75 -0.57
N GLN A 25 12.50 2.29 -1.77
CA GLN A 25 12.31 1.54 -3.01
C GLN A 25 13.30 0.37 -3.15
N PRO A 26 14.62 0.53 -2.95
CA PRO A 26 15.55 -0.60 -2.93
C PRO A 26 15.23 -1.64 -1.85
N MET A 27 14.76 -1.19 -0.67
CA MET A 27 14.30 -2.09 0.38
C MET A 27 13.08 -2.91 -0.07
N ASN A 28 12.10 -2.29 -0.74
CA ASN A 28 10.96 -3.02 -1.31
C ASN A 28 11.43 -4.09 -2.29
N ALA A 29 12.30 -3.74 -3.25
CA ALA A 29 12.85 -4.69 -4.21
C ALA A 29 13.61 -5.86 -3.54
N PHE A 30 14.22 -5.62 -2.38
CA PHE A 30 14.79 -6.68 -1.55
C PHE A 30 13.70 -7.54 -0.89
N PHE A 31 12.65 -6.95 -0.33
CA PHE A 31 11.56 -7.66 0.34
C PHE A 31 10.73 -8.52 -0.61
N GLU A 32 10.52 -8.06 -1.85
CA GLU A 32 9.80 -8.80 -2.89
C GLU A 32 10.42 -10.17 -3.19
N GLN A 33 11.72 -10.36 -2.93
CA GLN A 33 12.40 -11.66 -3.06
C GLN A 33 11.88 -12.71 -2.06
N PHE A 34 11.21 -12.26 -1.00
CA PHE A 34 10.66 -13.11 0.06
C PHE A 34 9.13 -13.15 0.08
N PHE A 35 8.46 -12.46 -0.85
CA PHE A 35 7.00 -12.46 -0.94
C PHE A 35 6.47 -13.76 -1.52
N ALA A 36 5.20 -14.07 -1.23
CA ALA A 36 4.52 -15.20 -1.86
C ALA A 36 4.09 -14.81 -3.28
N THR A 37 4.66 -15.49 -4.27
CA THR A 37 4.31 -15.32 -5.69
C THR A 37 3.04 -16.08 -6.05
N GLU A 38 2.53 -15.86 -7.26
CA GLU A 38 1.40 -16.60 -7.84
C GLU A 38 1.55 -18.13 -7.69
N GLU A 39 0.48 -18.78 -7.26
CA GLU A 39 0.37 -20.24 -7.07
C GLU A 39 1.53 -20.86 -6.27
N SER A 40 2.09 -20.11 -5.31
CA SER A 40 3.22 -20.58 -4.52
C SER A 40 2.83 -21.22 -3.18
N LEU A 41 1.58 -21.08 -2.75
CA LEU A 41 1.09 -21.53 -1.44
C LEU A 41 -0.03 -22.56 -1.58
N GLU A 42 0.05 -23.61 -0.78
CA GLU A 42 -1.10 -24.46 -0.47
C GLU A 42 -2.09 -23.69 0.42
N PHE A 43 -3.39 -23.96 0.28
CA PHE A 43 -4.41 -23.29 1.09
C PHE A 43 -4.16 -23.47 2.60
N SER A 44 -3.73 -24.66 3.03
CA SER A 44 -3.42 -24.90 4.44
C SER A 44 -2.21 -24.09 4.95
N GLU A 45 -1.24 -23.77 4.09
CA GLU A 45 -0.11 -22.90 4.43
C GLU A 45 -0.60 -21.46 4.64
N TRP A 46 -1.45 -20.98 3.74
CA TRP A 46 -2.09 -19.67 3.85
C TRP A 46 -2.92 -19.53 5.13
N GLU A 47 -3.80 -20.49 5.43
CA GLU A 47 -4.63 -20.46 6.64
C GLU A 47 -3.77 -20.41 7.91
N ARG A 48 -2.69 -21.18 7.97
CA ARG A 48 -1.75 -21.12 9.10
C ARG A 48 -1.06 -19.77 9.18
N ALA A 49 -0.75 -19.13 8.05
CA ALA A 49 -0.05 -17.84 7.94
C ALA A 49 -0.91 -16.62 8.33
N LEU A 50 -2.24 -16.73 8.30
CA LEU A 50 -3.13 -15.63 8.68
C LEU A 50 -2.90 -15.16 10.12
N PRO A 51 -2.93 -13.83 10.38
CA PRO A 51 -2.75 -13.32 11.73
C PRO A 51 -3.89 -13.76 12.65
N THR A 52 -3.54 -14.11 13.87
CA THR A 52 -4.49 -14.35 14.96
C THR A 52 -5.15 -13.04 15.40
N LYS A 53 -6.28 -13.13 16.12
CA LYS A 53 -6.93 -11.95 16.71
C LYS A 53 -5.98 -11.16 17.63
N ALA A 54 -5.17 -11.85 18.42
CA ALA A 54 -4.22 -11.23 19.33
C ALA A 54 -3.08 -10.50 18.58
N GLU A 55 -2.55 -11.10 17.51
CA GLU A 55 -1.56 -10.45 16.65
C GLU A 55 -2.13 -9.20 15.97
N ARG A 56 -3.37 -9.26 15.45
CA ARG A 56 -4.02 -8.07 14.86
C ARG A 56 -4.18 -6.92 15.86
N GLN A 57 -4.60 -7.24 17.09
CA GLN A 57 -4.71 -6.25 18.17
C GLN A 57 -3.35 -5.65 18.53
N GLN A 58 -2.31 -6.47 18.62
CA GLN A 58 -0.96 -6.00 18.92
C GLN A 58 -0.35 -5.19 17.76
N MET A 59 -0.62 -5.55 16.50
CA MET A 59 -0.19 -4.78 15.34
C MET A 59 -0.82 -3.38 15.35
N ARG A 60 -2.13 -3.30 15.60
CA ARG A 60 -2.84 -2.02 15.76
C ARG A 60 -2.24 -1.19 16.89
N LYS A 61 -2.01 -1.79 18.07
CA LYS A 61 -1.37 -1.12 19.21
C LYS A 61 0.03 -0.60 18.85
N LEU A 62 0.83 -1.39 18.15
CA LEU A 62 2.18 -1.03 17.72
C LEU A 62 2.17 0.15 16.75
N ILE A 63 1.36 0.08 15.69
CA ILE A 63 1.22 1.17 14.71
C ILE A 63 0.74 2.46 15.39
N HIS A 64 -0.28 2.38 16.27
CA HIS A 64 -0.80 3.54 16.98
C HIS A 64 0.26 4.21 17.85
N PHE A 65 1.10 3.42 18.51
CA PHE A 65 2.21 3.92 19.33
C PHE A 65 3.28 4.58 18.47
N LEU A 66 3.84 3.86 17.49
CA LEU A 66 4.92 4.35 16.65
C LEU A 66 4.51 5.57 15.83
N PHE A 67 3.27 5.62 15.34
CA PHE A 67 2.74 6.75 14.57
C PHE A 67 2.67 8.04 15.41
N ARG A 68 2.61 7.96 16.74
CA ARG A 68 2.53 9.14 17.63
C ARG A 68 3.88 9.58 18.18
N LEU A 69 4.95 8.82 17.94
CA LEU A 69 6.28 9.22 18.38
C LEU A 69 6.78 10.40 17.54
N ASN A 70 7.48 11.34 18.17
CA ASN A 70 8.13 12.47 17.50
C ASN A 70 9.37 12.01 16.72
N ASP A 71 10.08 11.03 17.26
CA ASP A 71 11.25 10.38 16.68
C ASP A 71 11.32 8.92 17.14
N PHE A 72 12.24 8.14 16.57
CA PHE A 72 12.38 6.72 16.86
C PHE A 72 13.57 6.37 17.78
N SER A 73 14.32 7.36 18.27
CA SER A 73 15.63 7.17 18.94
C SER A 73 15.55 6.32 20.22
N THR A 74 14.50 6.54 21.01
CA THR A 74 14.30 5.81 22.27
C THR A 74 14.01 4.33 21.99
N ILE A 75 13.25 4.04 20.95
CA ILE A 75 12.83 2.67 20.61
C ILE A 75 13.94 1.94 19.85
N SER A 76 14.66 2.62 18.96
CA SER A 76 15.77 2.03 18.21
C SER A 76 16.92 1.55 19.11
N SER A 77 17.02 2.12 20.31
CA SER A 77 18.05 1.78 21.30
C SER A 77 17.61 0.67 22.27
N ASP A 78 16.37 0.21 22.20
CA ASP A 78 15.77 -0.76 23.12
C ASP A 78 15.51 -2.11 22.42
N PRO A 79 16.45 -3.06 22.48
CA PRO A 79 16.34 -4.35 21.76
C PRO A 79 15.22 -5.25 22.31
N LEU A 80 14.67 -4.93 23.48
CA LEU A 80 13.60 -5.68 24.14
C LEU A 80 12.23 -4.99 24.04
N PHE A 81 12.15 -3.86 23.30
CA PHE A 81 10.94 -3.07 23.20
C PHE A 81 9.74 -3.92 22.73
N LEU A 82 9.89 -4.61 21.61
CA LEU A 82 8.80 -5.40 21.02
C LEU A 82 8.33 -6.52 21.97
N GLN A 83 9.28 -7.23 22.60
CA GLN A 83 8.98 -8.33 23.51
C GLN A 83 8.21 -7.84 24.75
N ARG A 84 8.47 -6.62 25.23
CA ARG A 84 7.70 -6.02 26.33
C ARG A 84 6.37 -5.43 25.89
N PHE A 85 6.34 -4.74 24.74
CA PHE A 85 5.20 -3.93 24.31
C PHE A 85 4.11 -4.75 23.61
N VAL A 86 4.52 -5.71 22.78
CA VAL A 86 3.69 -6.58 21.92
C VAL A 86 4.26 -8.01 21.86
N PRO A 87 4.28 -8.75 22.99
CA PRO A 87 5.00 -10.03 23.13
C PRO A 87 4.55 -11.15 22.18
N ILE A 88 3.31 -11.13 21.70
CA ILE A 88 2.79 -12.16 20.79
C ILE A 88 3.27 -11.85 19.38
N LEU A 89 3.09 -10.60 18.94
CA LEU A 89 3.50 -10.13 17.62
C LEU A 89 5.03 -10.14 17.44
N ALA A 90 5.78 -9.87 18.51
CA ALA A 90 7.25 -9.87 18.54
C ALA A 90 7.89 -11.22 18.16
N LYS A 91 7.11 -12.30 18.05
CA LYS A 91 7.57 -13.60 17.54
C LYS A 91 7.62 -13.67 16.02
N SER A 92 6.90 -12.78 15.35
CA SER A 92 6.72 -12.79 13.89
C SER A 92 7.26 -11.54 13.23
N VAL A 93 7.36 -10.41 13.94
CA VAL A 93 7.79 -9.13 13.39
C VAL A 93 9.02 -8.57 14.11
N GLN A 94 9.75 -7.73 13.37
CA GLN A 94 10.83 -6.89 13.88
C GLN A 94 10.66 -5.44 13.40
N LEU A 95 11.39 -4.54 14.04
CA LEU A 95 11.50 -3.14 13.63
C LEU A 95 12.87 -2.91 13.01
N SER A 96 12.91 -2.34 11.81
CA SER A 96 14.12 -1.78 11.23
C SER A 96 14.03 -0.25 11.24
N PHE A 97 15.09 0.40 11.69
CA PHE A 97 15.20 1.85 11.74
C PHE A 97 16.21 2.33 10.70
N ILE A 98 15.79 3.27 9.87
CA ILE A 98 16.62 3.86 8.82
C ILE A 98 16.92 5.30 9.25
N GLY A 99 18.06 5.48 9.90
CA GLY A 99 18.39 6.73 10.59
C GLY A 99 17.32 7.09 11.61
N ASP A 100 17.00 8.38 11.68
CA ASP A 100 15.87 8.95 12.42
C ASP A 100 14.63 9.16 11.53
N LEU A 101 14.69 8.76 10.26
CA LEU A 101 13.68 9.08 9.24
C LEU A 101 12.52 8.09 9.25
N PHE A 102 12.83 6.78 9.22
CA PHE A 102 11.83 5.74 9.01
C PHE A 102 11.89 4.65 10.07
N CYS A 103 10.71 4.17 10.45
CA CYS A 103 10.51 2.92 11.16
C CYS A 103 9.77 1.95 10.24
N VAL A 104 10.35 0.78 10.00
CA VAL A 104 9.80 -0.28 9.15
C VAL A 104 9.36 -1.43 10.04
N ILE A 105 8.07 -1.75 10.00
CA ILE A 105 7.50 -2.95 10.65
C ILE A 105 7.41 -4.03 9.58
N HIS A 106 8.16 -5.11 9.76
CA HIS A 106 8.18 -6.22 8.81
C HIS A 106 8.43 -7.54 9.53
N GLU A 107 8.17 -8.65 8.84
CA GLU A 107 8.46 -9.97 9.37
C GLU A 107 9.97 -10.19 9.59
N HIS A 108 10.31 -11.14 10.47
CA HIS A 108 11.69 -11.62 10.57
C HIS A 108 12.15 -12.16 9.22
N PHE A 109 13.38 -11.82 8.83
CA PHE A 109 13.96 -12.36 7.61
C PHE A 109 14.01 -13.89 7.71
N PRO A 110 13.65 -14.59 6.63
CA PRO A 110 13.68 -16.04 6.65
C PRO A 110 15.12 -16.52 6.77
N SER A 111 15.30 -17.66 7.44
CA SER A 111 16.59 -18.36 7.44
C SER A 111 16.97 -18.77 6.01
N VAL A 112 18.25 -19.00 5.73
CA VAL A 112 18.76 -19.42 4.40
C VAL A 112 17.98 -20.61 3.79
N GLN A 113 17.39 -21.47 4.62
CA GLN A 113 16.61 -22.62 4.18
C GLN A 113 15.22 -22.25 3.61
N PHE A 114 14.64 -21.14 4.06
CA PHE A 114 13.33 -20.67 3.63
C PHE A 114 13.51 -19.48 2.70
N ARG A 115 12.90 -19.52 1.51
CA ARG A 115 13.02 -18.44 0.51
C ARG A 115 11.96 -17.36 0.64
N ARG A 116 11.06 -17.45 1.62
CA ARG A 116 9.92 -16.54 1.81
C ARG A 116 9.75 -16.16 3.26
N PHE A 117 9.17 -14.98 3.50
CA PHE A 117 8.64 -14.65 4.82
C PHE A 117 7.65 -15.72 5.27
N ALA A 118 7.62 -16.03 6.57
CA ALA A 118 6.85 -17.17 7.07
C ALA A 118 5.33 -16.93 7.06
N ARG A 119 4.90 -15.67 7.05
CA ARG A 119 3.51 -15.26 7.19
C ARG A 119 2.97 -14.48 5.99
N PHE A 120 3.85 -14.00 5.10
CA PHE A 120 3.49 -13.25 3.89
C PHE A 120 2.67 -11.97 4.17
N TRP A 121 2.86 -11.38 5.36
CA TRP A 121 2.10 -10.24 5.85
C TRP A 121 2.46 -8.94 5.13
N GLY A 122 3.66 -8.86 4.54
CA GLY A 122 4.19 -7.65 3.93
C GLY A 122 4.81 -6.73 4.97
N TYR A 123 4.71 -5.43 4.78
CA TYR A 123 5.34 -4.46 5.68
C TYR A 123 4.63 -3.11 5.73
N THR A 124 4.92 -2.35 6.78
CA THR A 124 4.52 -0.95 6.93
C THR A 124 5.74 -0.08 7.16
N VAL A 125 5.79 1.09 6.54
CA VAL A 125 6.79 2.14 6.82
C VAL A 125 6.09 3.35 7.43
N LEU A 126 6.66 3.89 8.50
CA LEU A 126 6.25 5.13 9.13
C LEU A 126 7.39 6.15 9.02
N THR A 127 7.11 7.33 8.51
CA THR A 127 8.03 8.47 8.57
C THR A 127 7.94 9.11 9.95
N ALA A 128 9.05 9.52 10.57
CA ALA A 128 9.00 10.32 11.80
C ALA A 128 8.29 11.66 11.51
N PRO A 129 7.45 12.20 12.42
CA PRO A 129 6.74 13.46 12.19
C PRO A 129 7.62 14.62 11.72
N ALA A 130 8.81 14.77 12.30
CA ALA A 130 9.77 15.82 11.93
C ALA A 130 10.21 15.76 10.46
N HIS A 131 10.14 14.59 9.83
CA HIS A 131 10.56 14.34 8.45
C HIS A 131 9.39 14.18 7.48
N SER A 132 8.15 14.20 7.96
CA SER A 132 6.95 14.03 7.13
C SER A 132 6.44 15.38 6.66
N LEU A 133 6.85 15.80 5.46
CA LEU A 133 6.39 17.05 4.84
C LEU A 133 4.90 16.98 4.43
N ARG A 134 4.36 15.76 4.29
CA ARG A 134 2.94 15.48 3.98
C ARG A 134 2.36 14.51 5.01
N PRO A 135 2.09 14.99 6.24
CA PRO A 135 1.69 14.12 7.36
C PRO A 135 0.31 13.46 7.18
N HIS A 136 -0.45 13.90 6.17
CA HIS A 136 -1.80 13.44 5.84
C HIS A 136 -1.85 12.68 4.51
N LEU A 137 -0.71 12.23 3.98
CA LEU A 137 -0.65 11.43 2.76
C LEU A 137 -0.14 10.02 3.09
N HIS A 138 -0.94 9.02 2.72
CA HIS A 138 -0.67 7.61 2.99
C HIS A 138 -0.74 6.81 1.69
N HIS A 139 0.17 5.86 1.53
CA HIS A 139 0.22 4.99 0.36
C HIS A 139 -0.02 3.53 0.75
N SER A 140 -0.63 2.77 -0.16
CA SER A 140 -0.67 1.32 -0.06
C SER A 140 -0.66 0.65 -1.43
N ALA A 141 -0.13 -0.58 -1.50
CA ALA A 141 -0.25 -1.44 -2.69
C ALA A 141 -0.60 -2.87 -2.24
N PRO A 142 -1.82 -3.36 -2.57
CA PRO A 142 -2.30 -4.66 -2.10
C PRO A 142 -1.88 -5.84 -2.98
N HIS A 143 -1.36 -5.59 -4.18
CA HIS A 143 -1.13 -6.61 -5.21
C HIS A 143 0.33 -6.62 -5.65
N PHE A 144 1.14 -7.44 -4.99
CA PHE A 144 2.46 -7.80 -5.48
C PHE A 144 2.35 -8.69 -6.73
N GLU A 145 3.26 -8.53 -7.70
CA GLU A 145 3.40 -9.33 -8.94
C GLU A 145 2.24 -9.18 -9.95
N SER A 146 1.00 -9.41 -9.53
CA SER A 146 -0.18 -9.47 -10.40
C SER A 146 -0.59 -8.13 -11.01
N ASP A 147 -0.08 -7.02 -10.45
CA ASP A 147 -0.33 -5.64 -10.88
C ASP A 147 0.97 -5.01 -11.46
N GLY A 148 1.97 -5.82 -11.81
CA GLY A 148 3.25 -5.33 -12.29
C GLY A 148 4.08 -4.67 -11.20
N ASN A 149 4.69 -3.51 -11.49
CA ASN A 149 5.71 -2.90 -10.63
C ASN A 149 5.14 -1.91 -9.59
N VAL A 150 3.85 -2.00 -9.26
CA VAL A 150 3.16 -1.01 -8.42
C VAL A 150 3.66 -0.96 -6.97
N CYS A 151 4.20 -2.06 -6.43
CA CYS A 151 4.76 -2.07 -5.09
C CYS A 151 6.04 -1.20 -5.02
N ASN A 152 6.97 -1.36 -5.97
CA ASN A 152 8.14 -0.49 -6.09
C ASN A 152 7.76 0.96 -6.40
N GLN A 153 6.76 1.18 -7.26
CA GLN A 153 6.24 2.53 -7.50
C GLN A 153 5.74 3.15 -6.20
N SER A 154 4.86 2.47 -5.45
CA SER A 154 4.31 2.98 -4.19
C SER A 154 5.41 3.29 -3.17
N ALA A 155 6.44 2.44 -3.08
CA ALA A 155 7.62 2.67 -2.26
C ALA A 155 8.40 3.93 -2.69
N SER A 156 8.59 4.13 -3.99
CA SER A 156 9.26 5.33 -4.53
C SER A 156 8.43 6.60 -4.29
N LEU A 157 7.13 6.55 -4.54
CA LEU A 157 6.23 7.69 -4.34
C LEU A 157 6.16 8.09 -2.87
N PHE A 158 6.08 7.13 -1.95
CA PHE A 158 6.13 7.38 -0.51
C PHE A 158 7.36 8.20 -0.11
N GLU A 159 8.54 7.77 -0.54
CA GLU A 159 9.81 8.43 -0.21
C GLU A 159 9.93 9.80 -0.89
N ARG A 160 9.67 9.87 -2.20
CA ARG A 160 9.77 11.11 -2.99
C ARG A 160 8.79 12.19 -2.55
N THR A 161 7.65 11.82 -1.96
CA THR A 161 6.65 12.75 -1.45
C THR A 161 6.81 13.07 0.04
N SER A 162 7.74 12.41 0.74
CA SER A 162 7.89 12.53 2.21
C SER A 162 6.55 12.31 2.93
N SER A 163 5.83 11.28 2.46
CA SER A 163 4.52 10.90 2.96
C SER A 163 4.59 10.33 4.37
N ARG A 164 3.42 10.19 5.00
CA ARG A 164 3.33 9.75 6.40
C ARG A 164 3.55 8.26 6.55
N SER A 165 2.95 7.45 5.69
CA SER A 165 3.06 6.00 5.77
C SER A 165 2.93 5.28 4.43
N LEU A 166 3.44 4.05 4.41
CA LEU A 166 3.32 3.10 3.31
C LEU A 166 2.92 1.73 3.86
N VAL A 167 2.02 1.01 3.18
CA VAL A 167 1.72 -0.41 3.44
C VAL A 167 1.81 -1.21 2.14
N ILE A 168 2.58 -2.29 2.14
CA ILE A 168 2.69 -3.21 1.00
C ILE A 168 2.27 -4.60 1.45
N ALA A 169 1.44 -5.28 0.65
CA ALA A 169 1.08 -6.67 0.88
C ALA A 169 2.25 -7.61 0.56
N GLY A 170 2.44 -8.66 1.37
CA GLY A 170 3.55 -9.61 1.20
C GLY A 170 3.24 -10.82 0.32
N ALA A 171 2.11 -10.78 -0.38
CA ALA A 171 1.63 -11.87 -1.23
C ALA A 171 0.97 -11.33 -2.49
N SER A 172 1.13 -12.04 -3.61
CA SER A 172 0.29 -11.87 -4.79
C SER A 172 -1.16 -12.20 -4.45
N ARG A 173 -2.12 -11.51 -5.10
CA ARG A 173 -3.55 -11.84 -4.94
C ARG A 173 -3.87 -13.27 -5.39
N PHE A 174 -3.03 -13.87 -6.23
CA PHE A 174 -3.14 -15.25 -6.70
C PHE A 174 -2.17 -16.21 -6.00
N ALA A 175 -1.64 -15.86 -4.83
CA ALA A 175 -0.60 -16.67 -4.18
C ALA A 175 -1.05 -18.09 -3.77
N VAL A 176 -2.35 -18.32 -3.58
CA VAL A 176 -2.90 -19.60 -3.13
C VAL A 176 -3.38 -20.44 -4.31
N CYS A 177 -2.88 -21.67 -4.41
CA CYS A 177 -3.25 -22.64 -5.43
C CYS A 177 -4.76 -22.96 -5.42
N GLY A 178 -5.32 -23.20 -6.61
CA GLY A 178 -6.68 -23.73 -6.75
C GLY A 178 -7.81 -22.69 -6.70
N ASN A 179 -7.52 -21.40 -6.94
CA ASN A 179 -8.52 -20.32 -7.02
C ASN A 179 -9.44 -20.24 -5.78
N VAL A 180 -8.86 -20.39 -4.58
CA VAL A 180 -9.65 -20.36 -3.35
C VAL A 180 -10.23 -18.96 -3.12
N SER A 181 -11.56 -18.89 -3.01
CA SER A 181 -12.29 -17.65 -2.78
C SER A 181 -12.09 -17.08 -1.37
N SER A 182 -12.06 -15.74 -1.28
CA SER A 182 -12.14 -14.99 -0.03
C SER A 182 -13.51 -15.18 0.63
N SER A 183 -13.52 -15.46 1.94
CA SER A 183 -14.77 -15.51 2.72
C SER A 183 -15.40 -14.12 2.91
N CYS A 184 -14.60 -13.05 2.82
CA CYS A 184 -15.05 -11.67 2.91
C CYS A 184 -15.80 -11.26 1.63
N GLN A 185 -15.28 -11.62 0.46
CA GLN A 185 -15.91 -11.38 -0.84
C GLN A 185 -15.64 -12.55 -1.80
N PRO A 186 -16.59 -13.50 -1.96
CA PRO A 186 -16.36 -14.77 -2.66
C PRO A 186 -15.95 -14.70 -4.13
N HIS A 187 -16.11 -13.54 -4.77
CA HIS A 187 -15.67 -13.31 -6.16
C HIS A 187 -14.17 -13.00 -6.28
N PHE A 188 -13.47 -12.79 -5.17
CA PHE A 188 -12.05 -12.49 -5.13
C PHE A 188 -11.29 -13.64 -4.48
N MET A 189 -9.99 -13.68 -4.74
CA MET A 189 -9.11 -14.70 -4.21
C MET A 189 -8.82 -14.47 -2.74
N VAL A 190 -8.55 -15.54 -2.00
CA VAL A 190 -8.30 -15.49 -0.56
C VAL A 190 -7.02 -14.70 -0.22
N ALA A 191 -6.04 -14.61 -1.13
CA ALA A 191 -4.84 -13.80 -0.93
C ALA A 191 -4.98 -12.33 -1.37
N ASP A 192 -6.13 -11.93 -1.91
CA ASP A 192 -6.37 -10.57 -2.37
C ASP A 192 -6.48 -9.59 -1.17
N GLY A 193 -5.43 -8.81 -0.95
CA GLY A 193 -5.33 -7.85 0.16
C GLY A 193 -6.36 -6.70 0.10
N ALA A 194 -6.91 -6.38 -1.07
CA ALA A 194 -7.95 -5.35 -1.23
C ALA A 194 -9.36 -5.87 -0.94
N HIS A 195 -9.54 -7.19 -0.88
CA HIS A 195 -10.83 -7.87 -0.79
C HIS A 195 -10.90 -8.95 0.30
N ASN A 196 -9.92 -9.00 1.22
CA ASN A 196 -9.91 -9.91 2.36
C ASN A 196 -9.49 -9.22 3.68
N ASP A 197 -10.41 -9.18 4.63
CA ASP A 197 -10.27 -8.53 5.94
C ASP A 197 -9.42 -9.35 6.94
N GLN A 198 -9.12 -10.60 6.63
CA GLN A 198 -8.33 -11.48 7.50
C GLN A 198 -6.82 -11.22 7.36
N THR A 199 -6.39 -10.55 6.30
CA THR A 199 -4.97 -10.30 6.00
C THR A 199 -4.33 -9.31 6.98
N MET A 200 -3.01 -9.41 7.16
CA MET A 200 -2.29 -8.39 7.92
C MET A 200 -2.25 -7.05 7.18
N PHE A 201 -2.27 -7.06 5.84
CA PHE A 201 -2.38 -5.85 5.02
C PHE A 201 -3.60 -5.00 5.42
N HIS A 202 -4.79 -5.61 5.50
CA HIS A 202 -6.01 -4.90 5.94
C HIS A 202 -5.88 -4.38 7.38
N THR A 203 -5.28 -5.17 8.27
CA THR A 203 -5.04 -4.78 9.66
C THR A 203 -4.14 -3.54 9.76
N MET A 204 -3.05 -3.51 8.99
CA MET A 204 -2.10 -2.40 8.96
C MET A 204 -2.72 -1.12 8.39
N CYS A 205 -3.46 -1.23 7.27
CA CYS A 205 -4.18 -0.11 6.67
C CYS A 205 -5.24 0.46 7.64
N THR A 206 -6.02 -0.42 8.27
CA THR A 206 -7.03 -0.02 9.27
C THR A 206 -6.41 0.70 10.47
N ALA A 207 -5.29 0.18 10.99
CA ALA A 207 -4.60 0.81 12.12
C ALA A 207 -4.15 2.24 11.80
N LEU A 208 -3.64 2.47 10.59
CA LEU A 208 -3.23 3.79 10.10
C LEU A 208 -4.41 4.76 9.99
N PHE A 209 -5.52 4.32 9.39
CA PHE A 209 -6.72 5.15 9.28
C PHE A 209 -7.26 5.60 10.65
N GLU A 210 -7.26 4.68 11.62
CA GLU A 210 -7.72 4.98 12.99
C GLU A 210 -6.80 5.96 13.73
N VAL A 211 -5.48 5.77 13.67
CA VAL A 211 -4.55 6.64 14.39
C VAL A 211 -4.48 8.04 13.77
N ASP A 212 -4.68 8.12 12.46
CA ASP A 212 -4.80 9.36 11.69
C ASP A 212 -6.19 10.03 11.83
N LYS A 213 -7.13 9.36 12.51
CA LYS A 213 -8.50 9.85 12.76
C LYS A 213 -9.29 10.17 11.49
N GLY A 214 -8.91 9.58 10.35
CA GLY A 214 -9.55 9.82 9.05
C GLY A 214 -9.30 11.21 8.44
N GLU A 215 -8.31 11.95 8.94
CA GLU A 215 -7.97 13.28 8.42
C GLU A 215 -7.19 13.21 7.10
N GLY A 216 -6.39 12.16 6.92
CA GLY A 216 -5.51 11.91 5.81
C GLY A 216 -6.18 11.45 4.52
N THR A 217 -5.41 11.48 3.44
CA THR A 217 -5.76 10.93 2.14
C THR A 217 -4.96 9.65 1.91
N PHE A 218 -5.68 8.59 1.59
CA PHE A 218 -5.15 7.24 1.42
C PHE A 218 -5.19 6.89 -0.06
N VAL A 219 -4.02 6.86 -0.68
CA VAL A 219 -3.84 6.45 -2.07
C VAL A 219 -3.50 4.97 -2.11
N GLN A 220 -4.32 4.18 -2.81
CA GLN A 220 -4.05 2.77 -3.05
C GLN A 220 -3.74 2.54 -4.52
N TRP A 221 -2.55 2.01 -4.78
CA TRP A 221 -1.98 1.83 -6.11
C TRP A 221 -2.22 0.41 -6.61
N HIS A 222 -2.74 0.33 -7.83
CA HIS A 222 -3.03 -0.89 -8.55
C HIS A 222 -2.51 -0.80 -9.98
N GLY A 223 -2.30 -1.95 -10.58
CA GLY A 223 -1.94 -2.11 -11.98
C GLY A 223 -3.07 -2.81 -12.73
N MET A 224 -3.35 -2.33 -13.94
CA MET A 224 -4.36 -2.93 -14.80
C MET A 224 -3.75 -3.44 -16.09
N ALA A 225 -4.38 -4.47 -16.67
CA ALA A 225 -4.02 -4.99 -17.98
C ALA A 225 -4.15 -3.90 -19.06
N GLN A 226 -3.34 -4.02 -20.12
CA GLN A 226 -3.38 -3.10 -21.27
C GLN A 226 -4.77 -3.06 -21.97
N THR A 227 -5.51 -4.16 -21.88
CA THR A 227 -6.87 -4.33 -22.41
C THR A 227 -7.96 -3.79 -21.48
N SER A 228 -7.63 -3.47 -20.23
CA SER A 228 -8.57 -2.88 -19.29
C SER A 228 -8.66 -1.37 -19.51
N CYS A 229 -9.89 -0.85 -19.45
CA CYS A 229 -10.17 0.59 -19.52
C CYS A 229 -9.46 1.25 -20.71
N GLU A 230 -9.76 0.75 -21.92
CA GLU A 230 -9.01 1.01 -23.16
C GLU A 230 -8.70 2.50 -23.42
N GLY A 231 -9.62 3.40 -23.08
CA GLY A 231 -9.47 4.85 -23.26
C GLY A 231 -8.60 5.57 -22.23
N ALA A 232 -7.98 4.86 -21.27
CA ALA A 232 -7.23 5.45 -20.19
C ALA A 232 -5.87 4.76 -19.97
N SER A 233 -4.83 5.55 -19.72
CA SER A 233 -3.53 5.08 -19.21
C SER A 233 -3.60 4.88 -17.69
N ALA A 234 -4.45 5.66 -17.01
CA ALA A 234 -4.83 5.42 -15.62
C ALA A 234 -6.29 5.80 -15.33
N PHE A 235 -6.90 5.09 -14.39
CA PHE A 235 -8.27 5.29 -13.94
C PHE A 235 -8.29 5.53 -12.42
N VAL A 236 -8.75 6.72 -12.02
CA VAL A 236 -8.73 7.19 -10.64
C VAL A 236 -10.16 7.24 -10.09
N SER A 237 -10.40 6.52 -8.99
CA SER A 237 -11.72 6.40 -8.35
C SER A 237 -11.68 6.74 -6.86
N ALA A 238 -12.79 7.28 -6.35
CA ALA A 238 -13.02 7.48 -4.91
C ALA A 238 -13.62 6.24 -4.22
N GLY A 239 -13.73 5.10 -4.90
CA GLY A 239 -14.57 3.98 -4.46
C GLY A 239 -16.06 4.17 -4.79
N ALA A 240 -16.39 5.12 -5.67
CA ALA A 240 -17.77 5.47 -6.05
C ALA A 240 -18.02 5.29 -7.55
N SER A 241 -19.27 4.97 -7.90
CA SER A 241 -19.68 4.80 -9.31
C SER A 241 -19.83 6.14 -10.03
N ARG A 242 -19.98 6.08 -11.36
CA ARG A 242 -20.32 7.22 -12.21
C ARG A 242 -21.52 8.01 -11.68
N GLY A 243 -21.49 9.33 -11.86
CA GLY A 243 -22.51 10.27 -11.44
C GLY A 243 -22.42 10.67 -9.97
N HIS A 244 -21.42 10.16 -9.24
CA HIS A 244 -21.19 10.55 -7.87
C HIS A 244 -20.68 12.02 -7.80
N PRO A 245 -21.26 12.88 -6.95
CA PRO A 245 -20.88 14.31 -6.88
C PRO A 245 -19.40 14.59 -6.60
N ILE A 246 -18.66 13.61 -6.06
CA ILE A 246 -17.23 13.73 -5.80
C ILE A 246 -16.42 14.00 -7.08
N TYR A 247 -16.82 13.40 -8.22
CA TYR A 247 -16.10 13.53 -9.48
C TYR A 247 -16.35 14.88 -10.16
N ALA A 248 -17.46 15.55 -9.84
CA ALA A 248 -17.74 16.91 -10.29
C ALA A 248 -17.11 17.99 -9.40
N LYS A 249 -16.56 17.67 -8.22
CA LYS A 249 -16.03 18.64 -7.25
C LYS A 249 -14.59 19.04 -7.60
N PRO A 250 -14.30 20.24 -8.16
CA PRO A 250 -12.95 20.57 -8.63
C PRO A 250 -11.90 20.59 -7.50
N GLY A 251 -12.34 20.93 -6.28
CA GLY A 251 -11.50 20.92 -5.08
C GLY A 251 -11.28 19.56 -4.44
N ALA A 252 -11.81 18.45 -4.98
CA ALA A 252 -11.50 17.11 -4.46
C ALA A 252 -10.05 16.73 -4.86
N ALA A 253 -9.30 16.13 -3.92
CA ALA A 253 -7.89 15.78 -4.14
C ALA A 253 -7.70 14.88 -5.37
N LEU A 254 -8.59 13.90 -5.57
CA LEU A 254 -8.54 13.01 -6.73
C LEU A 254 -8.71 13.75 -8.08
N ASN A 255 -9.61 14.73 -8.16
CA ASN A 255 -9.82 15.48 -9.40
C ASN A 255 -8.64 16.42 -9.68
N ARG A 256 -8.07 17.03 -8.62
CA ARG A 256 -6.82 17.80 -8.77
C ARG A 256 -5.67 16.91 -9.24
N LEU A 257 -5.60 15.68 -8.74
CA LEU A 257 -4.58 14.71 -9.14
C LEU A 257 -4.70 14.33 -10.62
N VAL A 258 -5.90 13.93 -11.05
CA VAL A 258 -6.22 13.63 -12.46
C VAL A 258 -5.85 14.80 -13.37
N ASN A 259 -6.34 16.01 -13.05
CA ASN A 259 -6.07 17.21 -13.85
C ASN A 259 -4.59 17.57 -13.88
N THR A 260 -3.87 17.35 -12.78
CA THR A 260 -2.44 17.65 -12.72
C THR A 260 -1.63 16.68 -13.57
N VAL A 261 -1.93 15.38 -13.50
CA VAL A 261 -1.24 14.38 -14.32
C VAL A 261 -1.52 14.63 -15.80
N ASN A 262 -2.78 14.84 -16.20
CA ASN A 262 -3.11 15.17 -17.60
C ASN A 262 -2.41 16.45 -18.06
N GLY A 263 -2.30 17.46 -17.19
CA GLY A 263 -1.55 18.67 -17.49
C GLY A 263 -0.04 18.46 -17.68
N ILE A 264 0.56 17.49 -16.98
CA ILE A 264 1.97 17.10 -17.16
C ILE A 264 2.16 16.35 -18.47
N LEU A 265 1.24 15.42 -18.79
CA LEU A 265 1.31 14.59 -19.99
C LEU A 265 0.94 15.36 -21.27
N GLY A 266 0.16 16.44 -21.16
CA GLY A 266 -0.34 17.19 -22.30
C GLY A 266 -1.54 16.53 -23.01
N GLU A 267 -2.16 15.53 -22.38
CA GLU A 267 -3.27 14.75 -22.92
C GLU A 267 -4.22 14.25 -21.81
N ASN A 268 -5.42 13.81 -22.18
CA ASN A 268 -6.42 13.26 -21.25
C ASN A 268 -6.21 11.76 -20.99
N ALA A 269 -5.00 11.36 -20.58
CA ALA A 269 -4.64 9.96 -20.35
C ALA A 269 -5.15 9.38 -19.02
N VAL A 270 -5.39 10.23 -18.03
CA VAL A 270 -5.92 9.84 -16.71
C VAL A 270 -7.38 10.22 -16.62
N THR A 271 -8.22 9.27 -16.22
CA THR A 271 -9.68 9.40 -16.24
C THR A 271 -10.29 9.08 -14.88
N THR A 272 -11.58 9.38 -14.73
CA THR A 272 -12.41 9.02 -13.57
C THR A 272 -13.65 8.27 -14.04
N PRO A 273 -14.48 7.70 -13.15
CA PRO A 273 -15.75 7.06 -13.55
C PRO A 273 -16.70 7.97 -14.33
N ASP A 274 -16.57 9.29 -14.24
CA ASP A 274 -17.38 10.24 -15.02
C ASP A 274 -16.85 10.46 -16.43
N THR A 275 -15.53 10.40 -16.64
CA THR A 275 -14.90 10.64 -17.94
C THR A 275 -14.62 9.36 -18.73
N GLU A 276 -14.52 8.20 -18.07
CA GLU A 276 -14.41 6.88 -18.70
C GLU A 276 -15.49 5.92 -18.16
N PRO A 277 -16.75 6.07 -18.61
CA PRO A 277 -17.91 5.38 -18.03
C PRO A 277 -17.95 3.88 -18.33
N LYS A 278 -17.14 3.39 -19.28
CA LYS A 278 -17.07 1.96 -19.61
C LYS A 278 -16.15 1.21 -18.64
N CYS A 279 -15.18 1.88 -18.01
CA CYS A 279 -14.28 1.27 -17.05
C CYS A 279 -15.04 0.89 -15.76
N ARG A 280 -14.86 -0.35 -15.31
CA ARG A 280 -15.55 -0.92 -14.14
C ARG A 280 -14.69 -1.00 -12.88
N LEU A 281 -13.42 -0.61 -12.96
CA LEU A 281 -12.45 -0.68 -11.86
C LEU A 281 -12.63 0.47 -10.85
N VAL A 282 -13.87 0.66 -10.40
CA VAL A 282 -14.28 1.79 -9.54
C VAL A 282 -13.97 1.58 -8.06
N ALA A 283 -13.42 0.43 -7.67
CA ALA A 283 -13.08 0.09 -6.28
C ALA A 283 -14.22 0.13 -5.26
N SER A 284 -15.48 0.01 -5.69
CA SER A 284 -16.65 -0.06 -4.77
C SER A 284 -16.67 -1.33 -3.91
N LYS A 285 -15.87 -2.33 -4.29
CA LYS A 285 -15.68 -3.59 -3.57
C LYS A 285 -14.43 -3.59 -2.68
N ASN A 286 -13.54 -2.62 -2.83
CA ASN A 286 -12.35 -2.50 -1.99
C ASN A 286 -12.74 -2.28 -0.52
N ILE A 287 -12.35 -3.19 0.37
CA ILE A 287 -12.84 -3.19 1.76
C ILE A 287 -12.22 -2.06 2.59
N PHE A 288 -10.96 -1.69 2.31
CA PHE A 288 -10.32 -0.54 2.95
C PHE A 288 -10.94 0.77 2.47
N GLY A 289 -11.22 0.88 1.16
CA GLY A 289 -11.95 2.01 0.57
C GLY A 289 -13.36 2.18 1.14
N ARG A 290 -14.09 1.07 1.37
CA ARG A 290 -15.39 1.09 2.04
C ARG A 290 -15.30 1.67 3.46
N MET A 291 -14.30 1.24 4.21
CA MET A 291 -14.07 1.75 5.57
C MET A 291 -13.76 3.25 5.59
N ILE A 292 -12.87 3.73 4.71
CA ILE A 292 -12.58 5.17 4.58
C ILE A 292 -13.83 5.96 4.19
N ASN A 293 -14.71 5.37 3.38
CA ASN A 293 -15.99 5.93 2.98
C ASN A 293 -17.13 5.62 3.97
N GLY A 294 -16.82 5.47 5.26
CA GLY A 294 -17.81 5.48 6.35
C GLY A 294 -18.42 4.13 6.73
N VAL A 295 -18.00 3.01 6.12
CA VAL A 295 -18.44 1.68 6.57
C VAL A 295 -17.74 1.33 7.89
N PRO A 296 -18.46 0.93 8.95
CA PRO A 296 -17.83 0.53 10.22
C PRO A 296 -16.89 -0.66 10.05
N ILE A 297 -15.79 -0.66 10.81
CA ILE A 297 -14.84 -1.78 10.88
C ILE A 297 -15.56 -3.07 11.31
N GLY A 298 -15.26 -4.17 10.62
CA GLY A 298 -15.94 -5.46 10.74
C GLY A 298 -17.22 -5.58 9.90
N ARG A 299 -17.57 -4.59 9.08
CA ARG A 299 -18.76 -4.61 8.20
C ARG A 299 -18.42 -4.41 6.72
N GLU A 300 -17.17 -4.06 6.41
CA GLU A 300 -16.64 -3.74 5.09
C GLU A 300 -16.75 -4.88 4.06
N CYS A 301 -16.77 -6.14 4.49
CA CYS A 301 -16.99 -7.28 3.60
C CYS A 301 -18.37 -7.25 2.91
N ASN A 302 -19.41 -6.93 3.69
CA ASN A 302 -20.80 -7.13 3.29
C ASN A 302 -21.58 -5.82 3.12
N THR A 303 -21.00 -4.68 3.48
CA THR A 303 -21.67 -3.38 3.45
C THR A 303 -20.99 -2.47 2.44
N ALA A 304 -21.73 -2.02 1.43
CA ALA A 304 -21.26 -0.98 0.51
C ALA A 304 -21.23 0.39 1.21
N ALA A 305 -20.30 1.26 0.82
CA ALA A 305 -20.28 2.64 1.28
C ALA A 305 -21.49 3.42 0.75
N GLN A 306 -22.04 4.32 1.57
CA GLN A 306 -23.12 5.20 1.13
C GLN A 306 -22.53 6.40 0.39
N THR A 307 -23.22 6.85 -0.67
CA THR A 307 -22.85 8.03 -1.47
C THR A 307 -22.51 9.24 -0.60
N LYS A 308 -23.31 9.53 0.44
CA LYS A 308 -23.11 10.69 1.32
C LYS A 308 -21.77 10.66 2.08
N ASP A 309 -21.19 9.48 2.28
CA ASP A 309 -19.99 9.26 3.11
C ASP A 309 -18.70 9.28 2.27
N VAL A 310 -18.81 9.23 0.94
CA VAL A 310 -17.65 9.33 0.05
C VAL A 310 -17.16 10.79 -0.03
N LYS A 311 -16.11 11.10 0.74
CA LYS A 311 -15.52 12.46 0.82
C LYS A 311 -14.27 12.67 -0.04
N GLY A 312 -13.86 11.65 -0.80
CA GLY A 312 -12.64 11.68 -1.62
C GLY A 312 -11.34 11.56 -0.81
N LYS A 313 -11.42 10.91 0.36
CA LYS A 313 -10.26 10.57 1.22
C LYS A 313 -9.59 9.27 0.80
N PHE A 314 -10.33 8.37 0.15
CA PHE A 314 -9.79 7.21 -0.54
C PHE A 314 -9.56 7.56 -2.01
N ILE A 315 -8.36 7.32 -2.51
CA ILE A 315 -8.00 7.47 -3.92
C ILE A 315 -7.47 6.12 -4.39
N HIS A 316 -8.25 5.44 -5.21
CA HIS A 316 -7.86 4.22 -5.89
C HIS A 316 -7.31 4.57 -7.28
N VAL A 317 -6.12 4.09 -7.61
CA VAL A 317 -5.48 4.33 -8.90
C VAL A 317 -5.20 3.00 -9.58
N GLU A 318 -5.87 2.75 -10.69
CA GLU A 318 -5.58 1.65 -11.62
C GLU A 318 -4.79 2.22 -12.79
N GLN A 319 -3.69 1.60 -13.18
CA GLN A 319 -2.80 2.18 -14.19
C GLN A 319 -2.10 1.12 -15.02
N LYS A 320 -1.83 1.48 -16.26
CA LYS A 320 -1.07 0.66 -17.20
C LYS A 320 0.43 0.88 -17.01
N SER A 321 1.23 0.03 -17.64
CA SER A 321 2.69 -0.02 -17.47
C SER A 321 3.42 1.27 -17.78
N GLU A 322 2.91 2.04 -18.73
CA GLU A 322 3.46 3.34 -19.08
C GLU A 322 3.44 4.30 -17.89
N LEU A 323 2.37 4.31 -17.07
CA LEU A 323 2.24 5.23 -15.95
C LEU A 323 2.77 4.67 -14.63
N TYR A 324 2.66 3.36 -14.37
CA TYR A 324 3.26 2.82 -13.15
C TYR A 324 4.79 2.74 -13.20
N ASN A 325 5.40 2.88 -14.37
CA ASN A 325 6.84 3.04 -14.52
C ASN A 325 7.26 4.52 -14.64
N ASP A 326 6.33 5.46 -14.82
CA ASP A 326 6.59 6.90 -14.78
C ASP A 326 6.33 7.47 -13.38
N TRP A 327 7.28 7.20 -12.49
CA TRP A 327 7.20 7.64 -11.10
C TRP A 327 7.33 9.16 -10.96
N GLU A 328 7.95 9.83 -11.93
CA GLU A 328 8.22 11.27 -11.84
C GLU A 328 6.95 12.08 -12.10
N THR A 329 6.13 11.68 -13.07
CA THR A 329 4.82 12.28 -13.31
C THR A 329 3.93 12.18 -12.07
N TRP A 330 3.83 11.00 -11.47
CA TRP A 330 3.07 10.81 -10.22
C TRP A 330 3.65 11.59 -9.05
N THR A 331 4.98 11.60 -8.88
CA THR A 331 5.66 12.37 -7.83
C THR A 331 5.33 13.86 -7.95
N THR A 332 5.49 14.42 -9.15
CA THR A 332 5.22 15.83 -9.44
C THR A 332 3.76 16.17 -9.14
N ALA A 333 2.84 15.32 -9.59
CA ALA A 333 1.41 15.53 -9.36
C ALA A 333 1.03 15.47 -7.88
N LEU A 334 1.52 14.45 -7.15
CA LEU A 334 1.27 14.32 -5.70
C LEU A 334 1.82 15.51 -4.93
N LYS A 335 3.05 15.96 -5.25
CA LYS A 335 3.66 17.13 -4.59
C LYS A 335 2.84 18.41 -4.78
N LYS A 336 2.21 18.58 -5.96
CA LYS A 336 1.36 19.73 -6.28
C LYS A 336 -0.02 19.65 -5.63
N VAL A 337 -0.62 18.46 -5.58
CA VAL A 337 -1.97 18.25 -5.02
C VAL A 337 -1.98 18.29 -3.50
N PHE A 338 -0.90 17.80 -2.90
CA PHE A 338 -0.67 17.75 -1.46
C PHE A 338 0.54 18.62 -1.15
N PRO A 339 0.37 19.93 -0.94
CA PRO A 339 1.47 20.81 -0.60
C PRO A 339 2.07 20.46 0.77
N ILE A 340 3.31 20.89 0.99
CA ILE A 340 3.98 20.76 2.28
C ILE A 340 3.18 21.58 3.31
N ARG A 341 3.06 21.08 4.55
CA ARG A 341 2.60 21.93 5.65
C ARG A 341 3.71 22.93 5.99
N GLU A 342 3.44 24.21 5.76
CA GLU A 342 4.22 25.27 6.41
C GLU A 342 3.93 25.18 7.92
N ASN A 343 4.99 25.01 8.70
CA ASN A 343 4.92 24.88 10.17
C ASN A 343 4.50 26.19 10.82
#